data_AF-A0AAP0JLJ6-F1
#
_entry.id   AF-A0AAP0JLJ6-F1
#
_cell.length_a   1.000
_cell.length_b   1.000
_cell.length_c   1.000
_cell.angle_alpha   90.00
_cell.angle_beta   90.00
_cell.angle_gamma   90.00
#
_symmetry.space_group_name_H-M   'P 1'
#
loop_
_entity.id
_entity.type
_entity.pdbx_description
1 polymer ?
#
loop_
_entity_poly.entity_id
_entity_poly.type
_entity_poly.pdbx_seq_one_letter_code
_entity_poly.pdbx_strand_id
1 'polypeptide(L)'
;MVDYHIGVVFQALQCPQNYLRIQDDTLIGTVASTDVATKENLQNLEEVGKALLKKPMSRVNFATGVYEPFKNGGTNEDALKRFAKLLSEERRRRTARSPNAKSV
;
A
#
# COMPACT_ATOMS: atom_id res chain seq x y z
N MET A 1 -5.43 11.57 -9.56
CA MET A 1 -6.91 11.57 -9.62
C MET A 1 -7.54 10.27 -9.12
N VAL A 2 -7.12 9.08 -9.54
CA VAL A 2 -7.78 7.80 -9.13
C VAL A 2 -7.75 7.60 -7.61
N ASP A 3 -6.59 7.79 -6.97
CA ASP A 3 -6.44 7.61 -5.52
C ASP A 3 -7.38 8.49 -4.70
N TYR A 4 -7.52 9.77 -5.07
CA TYR A 4 -8.43 10.70 -4.40
C TYR A 4 -9.87 10.18 -4.37
N HIS A 5 -10.39 9.73 -5.52
CA HIS A 5 -11.77 9.22 -5.60
C HIS A 5 -11.96 7.97 -4.73
N ILE A 6 -10.99 7.05 -4.73
CA ILE A 6 -11.05 5.86 -3.89
C ILE A 6 -10.98 6.24 -2.40
N GLY A 7 -10.07 7.14 -2.05
CA GLY A 7 -9.95 7.67 -0.69
C GLY A 7 -11.25 8.28 -0.18
N VAL A 8 -11.93 9.09 -1.00
CA VAL A 8 -13.23 9.69 -0.66
C VAL A 8 -14.29 8.61 -0.40
N VAL A 9 -14.35 7.57 -1.23
CA VAL A 9 -15.32 6.47 -1.04
C VAL A 9 -15.10 5.76 0.29
N PHE A 10 -13.86 5.37 0.61
CA PHE A 10 -13.57 4.68 1.87
C PHE A 10 -13.78 5.59 3.10
N GLN A 11 -13.51 6.89 2.96
CA GLN A 11 -13.82 7.86 4.00
C GLN A 11 -15.34 7.99 4.22
N ALA A 12 -16.13 8.11 3.14
CA ALA A 12 -17.58 8.22 3.20
C ALA A 12 -18.25 6.97 3.81
N LEU A 13 -17.68 5.79 3.53
CA LEU A 13 -18.11 4.51 4.11
C LEU A 13 -17.56 4.27 5.52
N GLN A 14 -16.93 5.27 6.16
CA GLN A 14 -16.36 5.17 7.51
C GLN A 14 -15.35 4.01 7.68
N CYS A 15 -14.68 3.62 6.61
CA CYS A 15 -13.66 2.55 6.62
C CYS A 15 -12.34 2.98 5.95
N PRO A 16 -11.77 4.16 6.28
CA PRO A 16 -10.57 4.67 5.63
C PRO A 16 -9.33 3.78 5.83
N GLN A 17 -9.33 2.91 6.84
CA GLN A 17 -8.31 1.88 7.10
C GLN A 17 -8.33 0.69 6.14
N ASN A 18 -9.42 0.51 5.38
CA ASN A 18 -9.55 -0.58 4.42
C ASN A 18 -8.94 -0.24 3.05
N TYR A 19 -8.40 0.97 2.89
CA TYR A 19 -7.65 1.40 1.72
C TYR A 19 -6.18 1.66 2.08
N LEU A 20 -5.27 0.97 1.38
CA LEU A 20 -3.83 1.14 1.52
C LEU A 20 -3.25 1.57 0.18
N ARG A 21 -2.69 2.78 0.13
CA ARG A 21 -1.90 3.30 -0.99
C ARG A 21 -0.44 3.43 -0.56
N ILE A 22 0.45 2.74 -1.28
CA ILE A 22 1.90 2.90 -1.13
C ILE A 22 2.40 3.44 -2.47
N GLN A 23 3.00 4.62 -2.42
CA GLN A 23 3.51 5.32 -3.59
C GLN A 23 4.69 6.18 -3.17
N ASP A 24 5.63 6.38 -4.09
CA ASP A 24 6.67 7.39 -3.99
C ASP A 24 6.46 8.43 -5.09
N ASP A 25 6.29 9.69 -4.71
CA ASP A 25 6.13 10.85 -5.59
C ASP A 25 7.38 11.73 -5.65
N THR A 26 8.48 11.29 -5.02
CA THR A 26 9.74 12.03 -4.92
C THR A 26 10.80 11.56 -5.92
N LEU A 27 10.44 10.68 -6.86
CA LEU A 27 11.35 10.14 -7.87
C LEU A 27 11.79 11.25 -8.83
N ILE A 28 13.09 11.29 -9.11
CA ILE A 28 13.71 12.23 -10.05
C ILE A 28 14.77 11.53 -10.91
N GLY A 29 15.16 12.17 -12.02
CA GLY A 29 16.24 11.67 -12.88
C GLY A 29 15.94 10.30 -13.50
N THR A 30 16.98 9.44 -13.58
CA THR A 30 16.87 8.12 -14.23
C THR A 30 15.91 7.17 -13.50
N VAL A 31 15.78 7.33 -12.18
CA VAL A 31 14.88 6.51 -11.34
C VAL A 31 13.41 6.83 -11.63
N ALA A 32 13.10 8.03 -12.11
CA ALA A 32 11.76 8.38 -12.58
C ALA A 32 11.49 7.94 -14.04
N SER A 33 12.51 7.51 -14.79
CA SER A 33 12.36 7.08 -16.19
C SER A 33 11.83 5.66 -16.26
N THR A 34 10.89 5.42 -17.16
CA THR A 34 10.23 4.12 -17.33
C THR A 34 10.95 3.17 -18.31
N ASP A 35 11.95 3.67 -19.03
CA ASP A 35 12.65 2.99 -20.14
C ASP A 35 14.15 2.76 -19.88
N VAL A 36 14.70 3.28 -18.77
CA VAL A 36 16.12 3.14 -18.42
C VAL A 36 16.33 1.86 -17.60
N ALA A 37 16.55 0.74 -18.27
CA ALA A 37 16.76 -0.58 -17.66
C ALA A 37 18.25 -0.92 -17.43
N THR A 38 19.09 0.07 -17.10
CA THR A 38 20.50 -0.21 -16.74
C THR A 38 20.56 -0.91 -15.39
N LYS A 39 21.59 -1.76 -15.18
CA LYS A 39 21.77 -2.50 -13.92
C LYS A 39 21.81 -1.57 -12.71
N GLU A 40 22.51 -0.44 -12.85
CA GLU A 40 22.60 0.60 -11.82
C GLU A 40 21.23 1.20 -11.49
N ASN A 41 20.44 1.57 -12.51
CA ASN A 41 19.11 2.16 -12.27
C ASN A 41 18.15 1.16 -11.60
N LEU A 42 18.22 -0.13 -11.96
CA LEU A 42 17.45 -1.18 -11.31
C LEU A 42 17.83 -1.37 -9.85
N GLN A 43 19.11 -1.30 -9.51
CA GLN A 43 19.58 -1.34 -8.11
C GLN A 43 19.10 -0.11 -7.33
N ASN A 44 19.15 1.08 -7.93
CA ASN A 44 18.63 2.29 -7.31
C ASN A 44 17.12 2.20 -7.04
N LEU A 45 16.33 1.64 -7.98
CA LEU A 45 14.90 1.40 -7.80
C LEU A 45 14.62 0.39 -6.67
N GLU A 46 15.45 -0.65 -6.52
CA GLU A 46 15.36 -1.59 -5.41
C GLU A 46 15.55 -0.88 -4.05
N GLU A 47 16.58 -0.04 -3.94
CA GLU A 47 16.86 0.73 -2.72
C GLU A 47 15.75 1.73 -2.41
N VAL A 48 15.18 2.38 -3.41
CA VAL A 48 13.99 3.22 -3.25
C VAL A 48 12.80 2.41 -2.70
N GLY A 49 12.57 1.21 -3.22
CA GLY A 49 11.52 0.31 -2.71
C GLY A 49 11.74 -0.07 -1.24
N LYS A 50 12.98 -0.42 -0.86
CA LYS A 50 13.34 -0.72 0.54
C LYS A 50 13.16 0.49 1.44
N ALA A 51 13.57 1.67 1.00
CA ALA A 51 13.38 2.92 1.74
C ALA A 51 11.89 3.27 1.90
N LEU A 52 11.08 3.04 0.86
CA LEU A 52 9.64 3.29 0.87
C LEU A 52 8.91 2.45 1.92
N LEU A 53 9.36 1.22 2.20
CA LEU A 53 8.81 0.40 3.28
C LEU A 53 8.98 1.06 4.67
N LYS A 54 10.07 1.80 4.88
CA LYS A 54 10.38 2.47 6.15
C LYS A 54 9.72 3.84 6.28
N LYS A 55 9.26 4.45 5.18
CA LYS A 55 8.52 5.72 5.20
C LYS A 55 7.20 5.56 5.98
N PRO A 56 6.71 6.63 6.63
CA PRO A 56 5.43 6.61 7.30
C PRO A 56 4.31 6.38 6.28
N MET A 57 3.26 5.66 6.69
CA MET A 57 2.04 5.56 5.91
C MET A 57 1.48 6.96 5.67
N SER A 58 1.10 7.26 4.44
CA SER A 58 0.54 8.56 4.06
C SER A 58 -0.85 8.40 3.44
N ARG A 59 -1.68 9.44 3.55
CA ARG A 59 -3.02 9.50 2.95
C ARG A 59 -3.24 10.86 2.31
N VAL A 60 -4.07 10.89 1.27
CA VAL A 60 -4.48 12.15 0.67
C VAL A 60 -5.34 12.94 1.66
N ASN A 61 -4.98 14.20 1.88
CA ASN A 61 -5.81 15.15 2.59
C ASN A 61 -6.86 15.69 1.60
N PHE A 62 -8.15 15.47 1.88
CA PHE A 62 -9.21 15.82 0.93
C PHE A 62 -9.39 17.32 0.71
N ALA A 63 -8.91 18.16 1.65
CA ALA A 63 -8.98 19.61 1.55
C ALA A 63 -7.82 20.19 0.73
N THR A 64 -6.61 19.63 0.86
CA THR A 64 -5.41 20.14 0.17
C THR A 64 -5.07 19.36 -1.10
N GLY A 65 -5.57 18.13 -1.22
CA GLY A 65 -5.22 17.20 -2.30
C GLY A 65 -3.80 16.61 -2.19
N VAL A 66 -3.07 16.91 -1.11
CA VAL A 66 -1.68 16.49 -0.90
C VAL A 66 -1.64 15.27 0.01
N TYR A 67 -0.63 14.40 -0.18
CA TYR A 67 -0.38 13.30 0.74
C TYR A 67 0.27 13.78 2.02
N GLU A 68 -0.33 13.40 3.14
CA GLU A 68 0.19 13.70 4.47
C GLU A 68 0.41 12.39 5.25
N PRO A 69 1.45 12.33 6.09
CA PRO A 69 1.66 11.20 6.99
C PRO A 69 0.42 10.96 7.86
N PHE A 70 -0.10 9.74 7.84
CA PHE A 70 -1.23 9.33 8.63
C PHE A 70 -0.79 9.11 10.09
N LYS A 71 -1.21 10.03 10.98
CA LYS A 71 -0.89 9.94 12.41
C LYS A 71 -1.33 8.58 12.96
N ASN A 72 -0.43 7.93 13.68
CA ASN A 72 -0.61 6.58 14.28
C ASN A 72 -0.72 5.41 13.28
N GLY A 73 -0.45 5.63 11.98
CA GLY A 73 -0.47 4.58 10.95
C GLY A 73 0.72 3.62 10.97
N GLY A 74 1.82 4.00 11.63
CA GLY A 74 3.10 3.30 11.54
C GLY A 74 3.77 3.49 10.18
N THR A 75 4.69 2.58 9.85
CA THR A 75 5.37 2.56 8.55
C THR A 75 4.56 1.84 7.48
N ASN A 76 4.94 2.00 6.21
CA ASN A 76 4.37 1.20 5.11
C ASN A 76 4.59 -0.31 5.32
N GLU A 77 5.72 -0.70 5.89
CA GLU A 77 5.99 -2.09 6.28
C GLU A 77 4.99 -2.62 7.30
N ASP A 78 4.68 -1.83 8.34
CA ASP A 78 3.70 -2.23 9.36
C ASP A 78 2.31 -2.40 8.76
N ALA A 79 1.94 -1.50 7.84
CA ALA A 79 0.69 -1.58 7.10
C ALA A 79 0.59 -2.86 6.27
N LEU A 80 1.67 -3.22 5.55
CA LEU A 80 1.74 -4.45 4.76
C LEU A 80 1.66 -5.70 5.63
N LYS A 81 2.33 -5.73 6.80
CA LYS A 81 2.22 -6.83 7.75
C LYS A 81 0.78 -7.03 8.23
N ARG A 82 0.09 -5.93 8.58
CA ARG A 82 -1.34 -5.97 8.96
C ARG A 82 -2.20 -6.48 7.80
N PHE A 83 -1.96 -6.00 6.59
CA PHE A 83 -2.71 -6.42 5.41
C PHE A 83 -2.50 -7.90 5.09
N ALA A 84 -1.26 -8.39 5.16
CA ALA A 84 -0.93 -9.80 4.98
C ALA A 84 -1.63 -10.70 6.00
N LYS A 85 -1.74 -10.26 7.26
CA LYS A 85 -2.50 -10.96 8.30
C LYS A 85 -3.99 -11.06 7.94
N LEU A 86 -4.61 -9.96 7.52
CA LEU A 86 -6.02 -9.94 7.09
C LEU A 86 -6.27 -10.92 5.93
N LEU A 87 -5.40 -10.93 4.92
CA LEU A 87 -5.50 -11.85 3.78
C LEU A 87 -5.40 -13.32 4.22
N SER A 88 -4.46 -13.63 5.13
CA SER A 88 -4.25 -14.97 5.66
C SER A 88 -5.46 -15.47 6.46
N GLU A 89 -6.01 -14.62 7.33
CA GLU A 89 -7.20 -14.90 8.14
C GLU A 89 -8.43 -15.12 7.24
N GLU A 90 -8.63 -14.27 6.24
CA GLU A 90 -9.75 -14.39 5.30
C GLU A 90 -9.65 -15.67 4.47
N ARG A 91 -8.44 -16.02 3.98
CA ARG A 91 -8.20 -17.28 3.28
C ARG A 91 -8.58 -18.47 4.16
N ARG A 92 -8.10 -18.50 5.41
CA ARG A 92 -8.40 -19.58 6.36
C ARG A 92 -9.91 -19.70 6.62
N ARG A 93 -10.60 -18.56 6.80
CA ARG A 93 -12.04 -18.51 7.02
C ARG A 93 -12.82 -19.08 5.84
N ARG A 94 -12.42 -18.75 4.61
CA ARG A 94 -13.05 -19.29 3.38
C ARG A 94 -12.79 -20.79 3.24
N THR A 95 -11.56 -21.24 3.49
CA THR A 95 -11.24 -22.67 3.45
C THR A 95 -12.05 -23.46 4.49
N ALA A 96 -12.14 -22.99 5.73
CA ALA A 96 -12.91 -23.66 6.79
C ALA A 96 -14.42 -23.72 6.51
N ARG A 97 -14.95 -22.73 5.77
CA ARG A 97 -16.35 -22.69 5.34
C ARG A 97 -16.61 -23.43 4.03
N SER A 98 -15.57 -23.93 3.36
CA SER A 98 -15.72 -24.68 2.12
C SER A 98 -16.36 -26.03 2.41
N PRO A 99 -17.41 -26.44 1.67
CA PRO A 99 -18.02 -27.77 1.82
C PRO A 99 -16.99 -28.92 1.65
N ASN A 100 -15.92 -28.68 0.88
CA ASN A 100 -14.87 -29.66 0.58
C ASN A 100 -13.79 -29.78 1.66
N ALA A 101 -13.88 -29.04 2.77
CA ALA A 101 -12.86 -29.06 3.83
C ALA A 101 -13.04 -30.18 4.88
N LYS A 102 -14.14 -30.96 4.81
CA LYS A 102 -14.45 -32.05 5.77
C LYS A 102 -14.19 -33.46 5.22
N SER A 103 -13.41 -33.60 4.16
CA SER A 103 -13.14 -34.91 3.54
C SER A 103 -11.65 -35.13 3.34
N VAL A 104 -10.89 -35.18 4.44
CA VAL A 104 -9.63 -35.96 4.62
C VAL A 104 -9.51 -36.29 6.10
#